data_AF-X1D7X0-F1
#
_entry.id   AF-X1D7X0-F1
#
_cell.length_a   1.000
_cell.length_b   1.000
_cell.length_c   1.000
_cell.angle_alpha   90.00
_cell.angle_beta   90.00
_cell.angle_gamma   90.00
#
_symmetry.space_group_name_H-M   'P 1'
#
loop_
_entity.id
_entity.type
_entity.pdbx_description
1 polymer ?
#
loop_
_entity_poly.entity_id
_entity_poly.type
_entity_poly.pdbx_seq_one_letter_code
_entity_poly.pdbx_strand_id
1 'polypeptide(L)'
;MTAISGQKTVAAAGTAEAIGTGMCMADLMIKALIGNTGYIYVGNDGAGDVSSANGQVLSAGDYIVLEQVAMFDHIYLDSSVNGEGVSWLLLNI
;
A
#
# COMPACT_ATOMS: atom_id res chain seq x y z
N MET A 1 -3.02 19.62 7.16
CA MET A 1 -3.75 19.16 5.96
C MET A 1 -3.32 17.73 5.72
N THR A 2 -4.26 16.80 5.58
CA THR A 2 -3.94 15.39 5.24
C THR A 2 -3.22 15.39 3.89
N ALA A 3 -2.13 14.62 3.77
CA ALA A 3 -1.44 14.51 2.50
C ALA A 3 -2.35 13.86 1.45
N ILE A 4 -2.36 14.40 0.23
CA ILE A 4 -3.16 13.87 -0.90
C ILE A 4 -2.36 12.90 -1.78
N SER A 5 -1.06 12.75 -1.51
CA SER A 5 -0.18 11.77 -2.15
C SER A 5 1.01 11.48 -1.23
N GLY A 6 1.71 10.38 -1.50
CA GLY A 6 2.90 10.01 -0.75
C GLY A 6 3.56 8.74 -1.24
N GLN A 7 4.58 8.30 -0.51
CA GLN A 7 5.22 7.01 -0.69
C GLN A 7 5.34 6.29 0.64
N LYS A 8 5.30 4.96 0.60
CA LYS A 8 5.50 4.10 1.75
C LYS A 8 6.37 2.92 1.32
N THR A 9 7.46 2.72 2.04
CA THR A 9 8.33 1.54 1.95
C THR A 9 8.07 0.62 3.14
N VAL A 10 8.25 -0.67 2.91
CA VAL A 10 8.28 -1.69 3.95
C VAL A 10 9.73 -1.88 4.38
N ALA A 11 10.05 -1.57 5.63
CA ALA A 11 11.44 -1.58 6.13
C ALA A 11 12.05 -2.99 6.11
N ALA A 12 11.25 -4.00 6.48
CA ALA A 12 11.64 -5.40 6.48
C ALA A 12 10.59 -6.26 5.75
N ALA A 13 11.02 -7.02 4.76
CA ALA A 13 10.16 -7.95 4.05
C ALA A 13 9.55 -8.99 5.00
N GLY A 14 8.27 -9.30 4.81
CA GLY A 14 7.50 -10.17 5.69
C GLY A 14 6.96 -9.47 6.94
N THR A 15 7.01 -8.13 7.00
CA THR A 15 6.35 -7.35 8.05
C THR A 15 5.37 -6.38 7.42
N ALA A 16 4.08 -6.64 7.56
CA ALA A 16 3.05 -5.74 7.06
C ALA A 16 3.11 -4.38 7.76
N GLU A 17 3.04 -3.32 6.96
CA GLU A 17 3.02 -1.95 7.42
C GLU A 17 1.81 -1.21 6.84
N ALA A 18 1.08 -0.49 7.70
CA ALA A 18 0.01 0.40 7.25
C ALA A 18 0.58 1.49 6.30
N ILE A 19 -0.17 1.82 5.25
CA ILE A 19 0.25 2.81 4.24
C ILE A 19 0.34 4.23 4.84
N GLY A 20 -0.41 4.49 5.90
CA GLY A 20 -0.43 5.77 6.61
C GLY A 20 -1.31 5.70 7.86
N THR A 21 -1.67 6.87 8.38
CA THR A 21 -2.56 7.01 9.54
C THR A 21 -3.68 7.99 9.25
N GLY A 22 -4.83 7.79 9.91
CA GLY A 22 -5.95 8.70 9.86
C GLY A 22 -6.90 8.50 8.68
N MET A 23 -7.86 9.41 8.57
CA MET A 23 -8.95 9.33 7.60
C MET A 23 -8.48 9.76 6.20
N CYS A 24 -8.93 8.99 5.21
CA CYS A 24 -8.73 9.25 3.78
C CYS A 24 -10.03 9.75 3.14
N MET A 25 -11.12 8.98 3.27
CA MET A 25 -12.45 9.27 2.71
C MET A 25 -12.43 9.63 1.23
N ALA A 26 -11.72 8.84 0.42
CA ALA A 26 -11.52 9.10 -1.01
C ALA A 26 -11.18 7.80 -1.78
N ASP A 27 -11.20 7.88 -3.10
CA ASP A 27 -10.63 6.84 -3.95
C ASP A 27 -9.11 6.98 -3.97
N LEU A 28 -8.40 5.86 -3.84
CA LEU A 28 -6.96 5.79 -3.66
C LEU A 28 -6.34 4.94 -4.75
N MET A 29 -5.43 5.53 -5.53
CA MET A 29 -4.52 4.77 -6.37
C MET A 29 -3.28 4.38 -5.58
N ILE A 30 -2.87 3.12 -5.67
CA ILE A 30 -1.61 2.61 -5.14
C ILE A 30 -0.82 2.00 -6.28
N LYS A 31 0.42 2.43 -6.45
CA LYS A 31 1.34 1.97 -7.49
C LYS A 31 2.64 1.48 -6.88
N ALA A 32 3.05 0.26 -7.20
CA ALA A 32 4.35 -0.25 -6.81
C ALA A 32 5.48 0.61 -7.42
N LEU A 33 6.49 0.95 -6.62
CA LEU A 33 7.60 1.78 -7.10
C LEU A 33 8.30 1.09 -8.27
N ILE A 34 8.70 1.87 -9.27
CA ILE A 34 9.33 1.37 -10.51
C ILE A 34 10.69 0.70 -10.21
N GLY A 35 11.34 1.10 -9.12
CA GLY A 35 12.61 0.53 -8.66
C GLY A 35 12.49 -0.75 -7.84
N ASN A 36 11.27 -1.24 -7.55
CA ASN A 36 11.11 -2.52 -6.89
C ASN A 36 11.64 -3.63 -7.80
N THR A 37 12.33 -4.58 -7.20
CA THR A 37 12.86 -5.80 -7.80
C THR A 37 12.03 -7.03 -7.42
N GLY A 38 11.32 -6.97 -6.30
CA GLY A 38 10.37 -7.96 -5.86
C GLY A 38 8.91 -7.56 -6.05
N TYR A 39 8.03 -8.34 -5.43
CA TYR A 39 6.59 -8.08 -5.35
C TYR A 39 6.23 -7.27 -4.10
N ILE A 40 5.16 -6.48 -4.26
CA ILE A 40 4.42 -5.84 -3.18
C ILE A 40 3.09 -6.56 -3.00
N TYR A 41 2.66 -6.70 -1.75
CA TYR A 41 1.38 -7.26 -1.36
C TYR A 41 0.54 -6.18 -0.70
N VAL A 42 -0.63 -5.88 -1.25
CA VAL A 42 -1.55 -4.86 -0.71
C VAL A 42 -2.80 -5.54 -0.19
N GLY A 43 -3.22 -5.23 1.03
CA GLY A 43 -4.41 -5.86 1.62
C GLY A 43 -4.49 -5.67 3.13
N ASN A 44 -5.38 -6.43 3.75
CA ASN A 44 -5.53 -6.54 5.20
C ASN A 44 -6.36 -7.80 5.50
N ASP A 45 -5.84 -8.71 6.31
CA ASP A 45 -6.51 -9.95 6.72
C ASP A 45 -7.57 -9.76 7.84
N GLY A 46 -7.74 -8.52 8.31
CA GLY A 46 -8.64 -8.14 9.41
C GLY A 46 -7.94 -8.07 10.77
N ALA A 47 -6.68 -8.50 10.88
CA ALA A 47 -5.83 -8.38 12.05
C ALA A 47 -4.69 -7.37 11.86
N GLY A 48 -4.68 -6.65 10.74
CA GLY A 48 -3.64 -5.68 10.41
C GLY A 48 -2.40 -6.34 9.81
N ASP A 49 -2.58 -7.42 9.04
CA ASP A 49 -1.50 -8.10 8.34
C ASP A 49 -1.83 -8.33 6.86
N VAL A 50 -0.78 -8.46 6.05
CA VAL A 50 -0.85 -8.85 4.64
C VAL A 50 0.45 -9.53 4.24
N SER A 51 0.36 -10.55 3.40
CA SER A 51 1.50 -11.31 2.90
C SER A 51 1.24 -11.81 1.48
N SER A 52 2.19 -12.58 0.93
CA SER A 52 2.03 -13.27 -0.35
C SER A 52 0.85 -14.25 -0.41
N ALA A 53 0.33 -14.70 0.73
CA ALA A 53 -0.75 -15.68 0.79
C ALA A 53 -2.15 -15.06 0.71
N ASN A 54 -2.30 -13.77 1.05
CA ASN A 54 -3.62 -13.11 1.19
C ASN A 54 -3.69 -11.72 0.54
N GLY A 55 -2.56 -11.15 0.12
CA GLY A 55 -2.50 -9.82 -0.48
C GLY A 55 -2.71 -9.81 -1.99
N GLN A 56 -3.19 -8.67 -2.50
CA GLN A 56 -3.15 -8.36 -3.91
C GLN A 56 -1.69 -8.12 -4.33
N VAL A 57 -1.20 -8.94 -5.26
CA VAL A 57 0.19 -8.89 -5.72
C VAL A 57 0.37 -7.80 -6.78
N LEU A 58 1.41 -6.98 -6.62
CA LEU A 58 1.84 -5.97 -7.59
C LEU A 58 3.31 -6.19 -7.95
N SER A 59 3.60 -6.25 -9.24
CA SER A 59 4.96 -6.16 -9.77
C SER A 59 5.39 -4.69 -9.84
N ALA A 60 6.68 -4.45 -10.07
CA ALA A 60 7.21 -3.09 -10.23
C ALA A 60 6.42 -2.30 -11.30
N GLY A 61 5.85 -1.16 -10.89
CA GLY A 61 5.03 -0.31 -11.76
C GLY A 61 3.57 -0.73 -11.93
N ASP A 62 3.15 -1.90 -11.44
CA ASP A 62 1.72 -2.25 -11.39
C ASP A 62 0.98 -1.31 -10.42
N TYR A 63 -0.32 -1.15 -10.66
CA TYR A 63 -1.17 -0.32 -9.81
C TYR A 63 -2.55 -0.93 -9.62
N ILE A 64 -3.18 -0.53 -8.52
CA ILE A 64 -4.59 -0.78 -8.22
C ILE A 64 -5.25 0.53 -7.83
N VAL A 65 -6.57 0.54 -7.95
CA VAL A 65 -7.43 1.61 -7.45
C VAL A 65 -8.37 0.99 -6.44
N LEU A 66 -8.42 1.59 -5.25
CA LEU A 66 -9.35 1.26 -4.19
C LEU A 66 -10.40 2.36 -4.12
N GLU A 67 -11.66 1.98 -4.25
CA GLU A 67 -12.77 2.93 -4.17
C GLU A 67 -13.26 3.07 -2.72
N GLN A 68 -13.69 4.27 -2.35
CA GLN A 68 -14.33 4.56 -1.07
C GLN A 68 -13.49 4.16 0.16
N VAL A 69 -12.19 4.47 0.13
CA VAL A 69 -11.28 4.19 1.26
C VAL A 69 -11.60 5.10 2.44
N ALA A 70 -11.98 4.52 3.56
CA ALA A 70 -12.27 5.26 4.79
C ALA A 70 -10.99 5.74 5.50
N MET A 71 -10.06 4.83 5.78
CA MET A 71 -8.91 5.08 6.64
C MET A 71 -7.63 4.48 6.07
N PHE A 72 -6.51 5.18 6.20
CA PHE A 72 -5.20 4.69 5.71
C PHE A 72 -4.65 3.55 6.56
N ASP A 73 -5.01 3.48 7.84
CA ASP A 73 -4.57 2.42 8.76
C ASP A 73 -5.27 1.07 8.54
N HIS A 74 -6.21 0.99 7.59
CA HIS A 74 -6.83 -0.26 7.17
C HIS A 74 -6.18 -0.87 5.93
N ILE A 75 -5.25 -0.16 5.28
CA ILE A 75 -4.54 -0.62 4.09
C ILE A 75 -3.12 -0.93 4.49
N TYR A 76 -2.76 -2.20 4.43
CA TYR A 76 -1.41 -2.68 4.73
C TYR A 76 -0.67 -3.05 3.45
N LEU A 77 0.65 -2.95 3.58
CA LEU A 77 1.62 -3.27 2.55
C LEU A 77 2.65 -4.22 3.16
N ASP A 78 2.98 -5.29 2.45
CA ASP A 78 4.17 -6.08 2.70
C ASP A 78 4.99 -6.18 1.41
N SER A 79 6.28 -6.47 1.53
CA SER A 79 7.19 -6.61 0.42
C SER A 79 7.96 -7.93 0.49
N SER A 80 8.37 -8.42 -0.66
CA SER A 80 9.30 -9.57 -0.75
C SER A 80 10.77 -9.19 -0.55
N VAL A 81 11.10 -7.89 -0.59
CA VAL A 81 12.46 -7.35 -0.44
C VAL A 81 12.42 -6.11 0.46
N ASN A 82 13.37 -6.02 1.40
CA ASN A 82 13.49 -4.90 2.34
C ASN A 82 13.64 -3.56 1.61
N GLY A 83 12.91 -2.54 2.06
CA GLY A 83 12.97 -1.18 1.55
C GLY A 83 12.15 -0.94 0.27
N GLU A 84 11.51 -1.96 -0.28
CA GLU A 84 10.59 -1.80 -1.41
C GLU A 84 9.25 -1.25 -0.96
N GLY A 85 8.48 -0.69 -1.91
CA GLY A 85 7.24 -0.02 -1.52
C GLY A 85 6.36 0.47 -2.66
N VAL A 86 5.52 1.43 -2.32
CA VAL A 86 4.52 2.02 -3.23
C VAL A 86 4.56 3.54 -3.17
N SER A 87 4.04 4.14 -4.24
CA SER A 87 3.52 5.51 -4.25
C SER A 87 1.99 5.47 -4.27
N TRP A 88 1.35 6.45 -3.64
CA TRP A 88 -0.10 6.55 -3.58
C TRP A 88 -0.60 7.98 -3.86
N LEU A 89 -1.83 8.07 -4.38
CA LEU A 89 -2.49 9.32 -4.78
C LEU A 89 -3.99 9.22 -4.53
N LEU A 90 -4.57 10.24 -3.89
CA LEU A 90 -6.03 10.41 -3.82
C LEU A 90 -6.54 10.91 -5.17
N LEU A 91 -7.56 10.24 -5.71
CA LEU A 91 -8.11 10.54 -7.04
C LEU A 91 -9.23 11.58 -6.99
N ASN A 92 -9.90 11.70 -5.84
CA ASN A 92 -11.05 12.58 -5.65
C ASN A 92 -10.58 13.78 -4.83
N ILE A 93 -9.96 14.76 -5.50
CA ILE A 93 -9.47 16.02 -4.90
C ILE A 93 -10.34 17.21 -5.28
#